data_AF-A0A2P4PKV9-F1
#
_entry.id   AF-A0A2P4PKV9-F1
#
_cell.length_a   1.000
_cell.length_b   1.000
_cell.length_c   1.000
_cell.angle_alpha   90.00
_cell.angle_beta   90.00
_cell.angle_gamma   90.00
#
_symmetry.space_group_name_H-M   'P 1'
#
loop_
_entity.id
_entity.type
_entity.pdbx_description
1 polymer ?
#
loop_
_entity_poly.entity_id
_entity_poly.type
_entity_poly.pdbx_seq_one_letter_code
_entity_poly.pdbx_strand_id
1 'polypeptide(L)' 'MKEIHAHSNILCIRSQYFRSAFSNEWAEKRDGKFIFKKPNISPQLFNIILRFIYCGNIEL' A
#
# COMPACT_ATOMS: atom_id res chain seq x y z
N MET A 1 -9.17 6.12 11.97
CA MET A 1 -8.33 5.55 10.90
C MET A 1 -8.98 5.87 9.56
N LYS A 2 -8.20 6.18 8.52
CA LYS A 2 -8.73 6.42 7.17
C LYS A 2 -8.49 5.17 6.31
N GLU A 3 -9.54 4.67 5.68
CA GLU A 3 -9.44 3.56 4.74
C GLU A 3 -9.03 4.08 3.35
N ILE A 4 -8.13 3.35 2.69
CA ILE A 4 -7.61 3.70 1.37
C ILE A 4 -7.59 2.42 0.54
N HIS A 5 -8.19 2.47 -0.65
CA HIS A 5 -8.20 1.36 -1.59
C HIS A 5 -7.13 1.56 -2.67
N ALA A 6 -6.36 0.52 -2.95
CA ALA A 6 -5.29 0.52 -3.95
C ALA A 6 -5.12 -0.86 -4.57
N HIS A 7 -4.58 -0.89 -5.79
CA HIS A 7 -4.32 -2.11 -6.55
C HIS A 7 -3.03 -2.79 -6.10
N SER A 8 -3.13 -3.99 -5.53
CA SER A 8 -1.99 -4.76 -5.01
C SER A 8 -0.98 -5.11 -6.10
N ASN A 9 -1.41 -5.40 -7.33
CA ASN A 9 -0.52 -5.70 -8.46
C ASN A 9 0.44 -4.53 -8.77
N ILE A 10 -0.07 -3.30 -8.84
CA ILE A 10 0.75 -2.09 -9.06
C ILE A 10 1.72 -1.93 -7.89
N LEU A 11 1.24 -2.04 -6.65
CA LEU A 11 2.08 -1.92 -5.46
C LEU A 11 3.19 -2.98 -5.45
N CYS A 12 2.90 -4.24 -5.76
CA CYS A 12 3.88 -5.34 -5.81
C CYS A 12 4.92 -5.17 -6.92
N ILE A 13 4.53 -4.70 -8.10
CA ILE A 13 5.45 -4.49 -9.22
C ILE A 13 6.40 -3.33 -8.93
N ARG A 14 5.91 -2.29 -8.26
CA ARG A 14 6.61 -1.02 -8.06
C ARG A 14 7.33 -0.91 -6.71
N SER A 15 7.07 -1.84 -5.79
CA SER A 15 7.67 -1.83 -4.44
C SER A 15 7.95 -3.23 -3.95
N GLN A 16 9.23 -3.54 -3.67
CA GLN A 16 9.63 -4.79 -3.03
C GLN A 16 8.99 -4.95 -1.64
N TYR A 17 8.78 -3.84 -0.92
CA TYR A 17 8.10 -3.87 0.38
C TYR A 17 6.68 -4.41 0.26
N PHE A 18 5.88 -3.86 -0.65
CA PHE A 18 4.51 -4.34 -0.86
C PHE A 18 4.47 -5.73 -1.50
N ARG A 19 5.43 -6.05 -2.38
CA ARG A 19 5.58 -7.41 -2.91
C ARG A 19 5.73 -8.43 -1.78
N SER A 20 6.66 -8.18 -0.86
CA SER A 20 6.89 -9.06 0.30
C SER A 20 5.72 -9.03 1.29
N ALA A 21 5.14 -7.86 1.56
CA ALA A 21 4.03 -7.72 2.50
C ALA A 21 2.74 -8.40 2.04
N PHE A 22 2.54 -8.54 0.72
CA PHE A 22 1.38 -9.22 0.15
C PHE A 22 1.67 -10.66 -0.31
N SER A 23 2.94 -11.10 -0.28
CA SER A 23 3.33 -12.50 -0.54
C SER A 23 3.58 -13.29 0.74
N ASN A 24 4.21 -12.67 1.73
CA ASN A 24 4.37 -13.21 3.06
C ASN A 24 3.10 -12.84 3.82
N GLU A 25 2.54 -13.73 4.63
CA GLU A 25 1.22 -13.63 5.30
C GLU A 25 1.07 -12.44 6.29
N TRP A 26 1.89 -11.39 6.17
CA TRP A 26 1.84 -10.15 6.91
C TRP A 26 0.52 -9.39 6.71
N ALA A 27 -0.08 -9.47 5.52
CA ALA A 27 -1.37 -8.88 5.23
C ALA A 27 -2.46 -9.96 5.24
N GLU A 28 -3.51 -9.75 6.02
CA GLU A 28 -4.69 -10.60 6.02
C GLU A 28 -5.40 -10.49 4.67
N LYS A 29 -5.90 -11.60 4.12
CA LYS A 29 -6.68 -11.59 2.87
C LYS A 29 -8.14 -11.92 3.17
N ARG A 30 -9.05 -11.00 2.83
CA ARG A 30 -10.51 -11.20 2.94
C ARG A 30 -11.16 -10.87 1.61
N ASP A 31 -12.03 -11.76 1.12
CA ASP A 31 -12.80 -11.57 -0.12
C ASP A 31 -11.94 -11.16 -1.33
N GLY A 32 -10.76 -11.78 -1.45
CA GLY A 32 -9.81 -11.48 -2.53
C GLY A 32 -8.98 -10.21 -2.35
N LYS A 33 -9.21 -9.42 -1.28
CA LYS A 33 -8.51 -8.17 -0.99
C LYS A 33 -7.50 -8.34 0.15
N PHE A 34 -6.35 -7.69 0.04
CA PHE A 34 -5.41 -7.58 1.15
C PHE A 34 -5.84 -6.47 2.12
N ILE A 35 -5.90 -6.80 3.40
CA ILE A 35 -6.16 -5.89 4.51
C ILE A 35 -4.81 -5.54 5.15
N PHE A 36 -4.33 -4.34 4.87
CA PHE A 36 -3.02 -3.87 5.31
C PHE A 36 -3.16 -2.75 6.34
N LYS A 37 -2.89 -3.07 7.61
CA LYS A 37 -3.02 -2.12 8.72
C LYS A 37 -1.65 -1.51 9.05
N LYS A 38 -1.56 -0.18 8.98
CA LYS A 38 -0.35 0.57 9.36
C LYS A 38 -0.71 1.69 10.35
N PRO A 39 -0.67 1.43 11.67
CA PRO A 39 -1.06 2.43 12.67
C PRO A 39 -0.03 3.55 12.84
N ASN A 40 1.23 3.30 12.47
CA ASN A 40 2.35 4.21 12.70
C ASN A 40 2.61 5.19 11.54
N ILE A 41 1.61 5.42 10.68
CA ILE A 41 1.72 6.36 9.55
C ILE A 41 0.46 7.21 9.43
N SER A 42 0.63 8.51 9.17
CA SER A 42 -0.51 9.38 8.92
C SER A 42 -1.14 9.07 7.55
N PRO A 43 -2.48 9.21 7.39
CA PRO A 43 -3.11 8.98 6.10
C PRO A 43 -2.60 9.89 4.98
N GLN A 44 -2.21 11.12 5.32
CA GLN A 44 -1.63 12.07 4.36
C GLN A 44 -0.29 11.57 3.83
N LEU A 45 0.61 11.15 4.72
CA LEU A 45 1.90 10.60 4.31
C LEU A 45 1.75 9.33 3.50
N PHE A 46 0.80 8.46 3.88
CA PHE A 46 0.53 7.24 3.12
C PHE A 46 0.01 7.54 1.71
N ASN A 47 -0.83 8.58 1.53
CA ASN A 47 -1.27 9.03 0.22
C ASN A 47 -0.12 9.53 -0.66
N ILE A 48 0.86 10.26 -0.09
CA ILE A 48 2.05 10.71 -0.83
C ILE A 48 2.85 9.50 -1.32
N ILE A 49 3.06 8.50 -0.45
CA ILE A 49 3.75 7.24 -0.82
C ILE A 49 3.00 6.51 -1.94
N LEU A 50 1.68 6.38 -1.82
CA LEU A 50 0.88 5.74 -2.87
C LEU A 50 0.97 6.51 -4.19
N ARG A 51 0.86 7.85 -4.16
CA ARG A 51 0.99 8.68 -5.35
C ARG A 51 2.35 8.53 -6.01
N PHE A 52 3.42 8.47 -5.23
CA PHE A 52 4.77 8.20 -5.73
C PHE A 52 4.86 6.83 -6.40
N ILE A 53 4.28 5.78 -5.80
CA ILE A 53 4.31 4.43 -6.37
C ILE A 53 3.57 4.37 -7.71
N TYR A 54 2.44 5.07 -7.83
CA TYR A 54 1.60 5.10 -9.03
C TYR A 54 2.19 5.97 -10.14
N CYS A 55 2.57 7.20 -9.82
CA CYS A 55 2.92 8.22 -10.81
C CYS A 55 4.43 8.42 -10.98
N GLY A 56 5.25 7.89 -10.07
CA GLY A 56 6.69 8.16 -10.05
C GLY A 56 7.07 9.59 -9.68
N ASN A 57 6.09 10.44 -9.32
CA ASN A 57 6.30 11.83 -8.93
C ASN A 57 5.94 12.05 -7.45
N ILE A 58 6.68 12.94 -6.79
CA ILE A 58 6.40 13.42 -5.45
C ILE A 58 6.09 14.91 -5.56
N GLU A 59 4.88 15.30 -5.19
CA GLU A 59 4.61 16.69 -4.82
C GLU A 59 4.40 16.70 -3.30
N LEU A 60 5.19 17.53 -2.63
CA LEU A 60 5.24 17.71 -1.18
C LEU A 60 4.41 18.92 -0.77
#